data_AF-A0A926E4L9-F1
#
_entry.id   AF-A0A926E4L9-F1
#
_cell.length_a   1.000
_cell.length_b   1.000
_cell.length_c   1.000
_cell.angle_alpha   90.00
_cell.angle_beta   90.00
_cell.angle_gamma   90.00
#
_symmetry.space_group_name_H-M   'P 1'
#
loop_
_entity.id
_entity.type
_entity.pdbx_description
1 polymer ?
#
loop_
_entity_poly.entity_id
_entity_poly.type
_entity_poly.pdbx_seq_one_letter_code
_entity_poly.pdbx_strand_id
1 'polypeptide(L)'
;MPTIAVVPHNSQWKAEFSRIREELNRGLQGLSLAIEHVGSTSVEGLPAKPIIDIDVVISDMLVFDSAAVRLQRGLCPKYLSDMRLAQ
;
A
#
# COMPACT_ATOMS: atom_id res chain seq x y z
N MET A 1 -17.61 -8.69 -14.33
CA MET A 1 -16.69 -7.87 -13.50
C MET A 1 -17.53 -7.16 -12.46
N PRO A 2 -17.18 -7.17 -11.18
CA PRO A 2 -17.91 -6.39 -10.18
C PRO A 2 -17.69 -4.90 -10.44
N THR A 3 -18.76 -4.11 -10.41
CA THR A 3 -18.69 -2.66 -10.52
C THR A 3 -18.20 -2.10 -9.18
N ILE A 4 -16.95 -1.62 -9.14
CA ILE A 4 -16.45 -0.86 -7.99
C ILE A 4 -17.00 0.56 -8.08
N ALA A 5 -17.76 0.96 -7.07
CA ALA A 5 -18.33 2.30 -6.96
C ALA A 5 -17.30 3.31 -6.45
N VAL A 6 -17.37 4.54 -6.97
CA VAL A 6 -16.70 5.70 -6.39
C VAL A 6 -17.58 6.23 -5.26
N VAL A 7 -17.01 6.44 -4.09
CA VAL A 7 -17.70 6.92 -2.88
C VAL A 7 -17.15 8.29 -2.45
N PRO A 8 -17.91 9.10 -1.71
CA PRO A 8 -17.39 10.31 -1.08
C PRO A 8 -16.15 10.02 -0.23
N HIS A 9 -15.29 11.02 -0.06
CA HIS A 9 -14.10 10.87 0.77
C HIS A 9 -14.43 10.34 2.16
N ASN A 10 -13.69 9.33 2.62
CA ASN A 10 -13.82 8.78 3.97
C ASN A 10 -12.60 9.17 4.80
N SER A 11 -12.83 9.89 5.90
CA SER A 11 -11.79 10.33 6.85
C SER A 11 -11.03 9.16 7.50
N GLN A 12 -11.58 7.95 7.48
CA GLN A 12 -10.92 6.74 7.97
C GLN A 12 -9.78 6.25 7.07
N TRP A 13 -9.71 6.67 5.79
CA TRP A 13 -8.65 6.22 4.88
C TRP A 13 -7.24 6.55 5.38
N LYS A 14 -7.07 7.71 6.03
CA LYS A 14 -5.80 8.10 6.67
C LYS A 14 -5.40 7.17 7.81
N ALA A 15 -6.37 6.75 8.63
CA ALA A 15 -6.14 5.82 9.72
C ALA A 15 -5.81 4.41 9.19
N GLU A 16 -6.53 3.97 8.16
CA GLU A 16 -6.30 2.66 7.53
C GLU A 16 -4.92 2.60 6.86
N PHE A 17 -4.53 3.65 6.13
CA PHE A 17 -3.16 3.77 5.62
C PHE A 17 -2.13 3.69 6.75
N SER A 18 -2.34 4.41 7.86
CA SER A 18 -1.40 4.41 8.99
C SER A 18 -1.21 2.99 9.57
N ARG A 19 -2.30 2.23 9.69
CA ARG A 19 -2.28 0.82 10.13
C ARG A 19 -1.48 -0.05 9.17
N ILE A 20 -1.75 0.04 7.86
CA ILE A 20 -1.05 -0.75 6.85
C ILE A 20 0.43 -0.36 6.79
N ARG A 21 0.75 0.93 6.89
CA ARG A 21 2.12 1.46 6.93
C ARG A 21 2.92 0.86 8.08
N GLU A 22 2.34 0.72 9.26
CA GLU A 22 3.01 0.09 10.41
C GLU A 22 3.25 -1.41 10.19
N GLU A 23 2.30 -2.12 9.57
CA GLU A 23 2.48 -3.53 9.19
C GLU A 23 3.60 -3.69 8.17
N LEU A 24 3.63 -2.84 7.13
CA LEU A 24 4.67 -2.81 6.11
C LEU A 24 6.04 -2.46 6.69
N ASN A 25 6.14 -1.45 7.55
CA ASN A 25 7.39 -1.06 8.22
C ASN A 25 7.99 -2.23 9.03
N ARG A 26 7.16 -2.99 9.75
CA ARG A 26 7.62 -4.17 10.48
C ARG A 26 8.08 -5.28 9.54
N GLY A 27 7.32 -5.56 8.49
CA GLY A 27 7.65 -6.60 7.50
C GLY A 27 8.89 -6.28 6.65
N LEU A 28 9.13 -5.00 6.38
CA LEU A 28 10.19 -4.50 5.49
C LEU A 28 11.31 -3.79 6.24
N GLN A 29 11.46 -4.05 7.54
CA GLN A 29 12.52 -3.46 8.34
C GLN A 29 13.89 -3.69 7.68
N GLY A 30 14.61 -2.59 7.46
CA GLY A 30 15.93 -2.58 6.82
C GLY A 30 15.94 -2.70 5.29
N LEU A 31 14.77 -2.81 4.64
CA LEU A 31 14.66 -2.88 3.17
C LEU A 31 13.93 -1.67 2.54
N SER A 32 13.07 -0.98 3.30
CA SER A 32 12.32 0.18 2.82
C SER A 32 12.94 1.51 3.29
N LEU A 33 12.92 2.51 2.41
CA LEU A 33 13.29 3.90 2.67
C LEU A 33 12.07 4.73 3.07
N ALA A 34 10.95 4.54 2.37
CA ALA A 34 9.72 5.27 2.60
C ALA A 34 8.50 4.40 2.28
N ILE A 35 7.37 4.73 2.89
CA ILE A 35 6.07 4.12 2.64
C ILE A 35 5.06 5.25 2.57
N GLU A 36 4.43 5.44 1.42
CA GLU A 36 3.64 6.63 1.10
C GLU A 36 2.20 6.27 0.73
N HIS A 37 1.25 7.10 1.16
CA HIS A 37 -0.16 7.00 0.76
C HIS A 37 -0.34 7.73 -0.56
N VAL A 38 -0.57 6.97 -1.63
CA VAL A 38 -0.74 7.51 -2.98
C VAL A 38 -2.18 7.27 -3.46
N GLY A 39 -2.48 7.76 -4.67
CA GLY A 39 -3.80 7.61 -5.27
C GLY A 39 -4.89 8.53 -4.67
N SER A 40 -6.12 8.39 -5.15
CA SER A 40 -7.20 9.33 -4.81
C SER A 40 -7.63 9.27 -3.34
N THR A 41 -7.42 8.15 -2.65
CA THR A 41 -7.78 8.02 -1.23
C THR A 41 -6.83 8.76 -0.28
N SER A 42 -5.68 9.25 -0.77
CA SER A 42 -4.76 10.09 0.01
C SER A 42 -5.13 11.58 0.00
N VAL A 43 -6.06 11.98 -0.88
CA VAL A 43 -6.48 13.38 -1.06
C VAL A 43 -7.75 13.64 -0.27
N GLU A 44 -7.65 14.48 0.77
CA GLU A 44 -8.78 14.85 1.60
C GLU A 44 -9.89 15.53 0.77
N GLY A 45 -11.13 15.06 0.95
CA GLY A 45 -12.31 15.58 0.25
C GLY A 45 -12.53 15.01 -1.16
N LEU A 46 -11.61 14.22 -1.71
CA LEU A 46 -11.76 13.64 -3.06
C LEU A 46 -12.60 12.34 -3.05
N PRO A 47 -13.68 12.25 -3.84
CA PRO A 47 -14.38 10.98 -4.04
C PRO A 47 -13.48 9.96 -4.76
N ALA A 48 -13.44 8.73 -4.27
CA ALA A 48 -12.53 7.70 -4.76
C ALA A 48 -13.15 6.31 -4.68
N LYS A 49 -12.52 5.35 -5.37
CA LYS A 49 -12.75 3.93 -5.07
C LYS A 49 -12.17 3.66 -3.67
N PRO A 50 -12.82 2.87 -2.81
CA PRO A 50 -12.36 2.62 -1.44
C PRO A 50 -11.19 1.62 -1.41
N ILE A 51 -10.09 1.97 -2.07
CA ILE A 51 -8.85 1.20 -2.23
C ILE A 51 -7.71 2.09 -1.77
N ILE A 52 -6.89 1.60 -0.84
CA ILE A 52 -5.70 2.32 -0.34
C ILE A 52 -4.51 1.92 -1.22
N ASP A 53 -4.04 2.85 -2.04
CA ASP A 53 -2.83 2.67 -2.85
C ASP A 53 -1.60 3.08 -2.02
N ILE A 54 -0.57 2.24 -2.02
CA ILE A 54 0.63 2.45 -1.21
C ILE A 54 1.87 2.22 -2.06
N ASP A 55 2.76 3.21 -2.06
CA ASP A 55 4.09 3.07 -2.61
C ASP A 55 5.08 2.72 -1.51
N VAL A 56 5.94 1.74 -1.80
CA VAL A 56 7.06 1.35 -0.94
C VAL A 56 8.34 1.67 -1.70
N VAL A 57 9.07 2.66 -1.21
CA VAL A 57 10.36 3.06 -1.78
C VAL A 57 11.45 2.19 -1.16
N ILE A 58 12.27 1.56 -1.99
CA ILE A 58 13.44 0.78 -1.58
C ILE A 58 14.72 1.49 -2.01
N SER A 59 15.84 1.20 -1.35
CA SER A 59 17.11 1.89 -1.60
C SER A 59 17.82 1.47 -2.87
N ASP A 60 17.59 0.23 -3.30
CA ASP A 60 18.30 -0.39 -4.41
C ASP A 60 17.44 -1.51 -5.03
N MET A 61 17.56 -1.71 -6.34
CA MET A 61 16.91 -2.83 -7.03
C MET A 61 17.42 -4.20 -6.56
N LEU A 62 18.65 -4.29 -6.02
CA LEU A 62 19.20 -5.51 -5.46
C LEU A 62 18.40 -6.05 -4.26
N VAL A 63 17.69 -5.19 -3.52
CA VAL A 63 16.85 -5.61 -2.39
C VAL A 63 15.39 -5.90 -2.79
N PHE A 64 15.03 -5.68 -4.05
CA PHE A 64 13.67 -5.81 -4.56
C PHE A 64 13.08 -7.20 -4.32
N ASP A 65 13.80 -8.26 -4.73
CA ASP A 65 13.32 -9.63 -4.58
C ASP A 65 13.14 -10.00 -3.10
N SER A 66 14.04 -9.53 -2.24
CA SER A 66 13.93 -9.73 -0.79
C SER A 66 12.71 -9.01 -0.22
N ALA A 67 12.44 -7.78 -0.66
CA ALA A 67 11.26 -7.03 -0.24
C ALA A 67 9.97 -7.71 -0.73
N ALA A 68 9.91 -8.13 -2.00
CA ALA A 68 8.77 -8.84 -2.57
C ALA A 68 8.47 -10.16 -1.83
N VAL A 69 9.50 -10.95 -1.51
CA VAL A 69 9.34 -12.19 -0.74
C VAL A 69 8.83 -11.90 0.68
N ARG A 70 9.33 -10.84 1.35
CA ARG A 70 8.84 -10.46 2.68
C ARG A 70 7.40 -9.96 2.65
N LEU A 71 7.00 -9.20 1.62
CA LEU A 71 5.62 -8.81 1.41
C LEU A 71 4.71 -10.04 1.27
N GLN A 72 5.09 -11.00 0.42
CA GLN A 72 4.32 -12.21 0.18
C GLN A 72 4.20 -13.13 1.41
N ARG A 73 5.22 -13.17 2.27
CA ARG A 73 5.27 -14.05 3.46
C ARG A 73 4.73 -13.41 4.73
N GLY A 74 4.97 -12.11 4.93
CA GLY A 74 4.67 -11.38 6.16
C GLY A 74 3.30 -10.69 6.15
N LEU A 75 2.82 -10.28 4.98
CA LEU A 75 1.46 -9.79 4.80
C LEU A 75 0.67 -10.91 4.16
N CYS A 76 -0.11 -11.59 5.00
CA CYS A 76 -1.13 -12.57 4.62
C CYS A 76 -1.84 -12.17 3.30
N PRO A 77 -2.32 -13.12 2.47
CA PRO A 77 -2.95 -12.92 1.15
C PRO A 77 -4.02 -11.81 0.98
N LYS A 78 -4.42 -11.14 2.07
CA LYS A 78 -5.40 -10.04 2.16
C LYS A 78 -5.12 -8.84 1.24
N TYR A 79 -3.86 -8.56 0.90
CA TYR A 79 -3.48 -7.37 0.12
C TYR A 79 -2.76 -7.69 -1.20
N LEU A 80 -2.58 -8.98 -1.51
CA LEU A 80 -1.70 -9.43 -2.62
C LEU A 80 -2.42 -9.53 -3.97
N SER A 81 -3.75 -9.40 -4.02
CA SER A 81 -4.52 -9.60 -5.26
C SER A 81 -4.16 -8.63 -6.39
N ASP A 82 -3.65 -7.44 -6.04
CA ASP A 82 -3.36 -6.36 -7.00
C ASP A 82 -1.98 -5.73 -6.81
N MET A 83 -1.02 -6.46 -6.24
CA MET A 83 0.36 -5.96 -6.12
C MET A 83 0.94 -5.78 -7.53
N ARG A 84 1.10 -4.52 -7.95
CA ARG A 84 1.76 -4.16 -9.21
C ARG A 84 3.15 -3.66 -8.91
N LEU A 85 4.13 -4.27 -9.54
CA LEU A 85 5.51 -3.81 -9.51
C LEU A 85 5.62 -2.63 -10.49
N ALA A 86 5.72 -1.41 -9.97
CA ALA A 86 6.07 -0.25 -10.78
C ALA A 86 7.61 -0.13 -10.79
N GLN A 87 8.18 0.03 -12.00
CA GLN A 87 9.58 0.41 -12.21
C GLN A 87 9.66 1.92 -12.42
#